data_AF-A0A2L0EIH1-F1
#
_entry.id   AF-A0A2L0EIH1-F1
#
_cell.length_a   1.000
_cell.length_b   1.000
_cell.length_c   1.000
_cell.angle_alpha   90.00
_cell.angle_beta   90.00
_cell.angle_gamma   90.00
#
_symmetry.space_group_name_H-M   'P 1'
#
loop_
_entity.id
_entity.type
_entity.pdbx_description
1 polymer ?
#
loop_
_entity_poly.entity_id
_entity_poly.type
_entity_poly.pdbx_seq_one_letter_code
_entity_poly.pdbx_strand_id
1 'polypeptide(L)'
;MSGMRRSSVLPGRLDDSDRMNSATSDHTMREAPASEQRPAQRCVDCSTPAPKTETNYTLISSRYGWRLTRTLDAHGRRMMEWRCPACYGRYRASRPL
;
A
#
# COMPACT_ATOMS: atom_id res chain seq x y z
N MET A 1 -63.91 -11.88 -36.61
CA MET A 1 -64.80 -11.20 -35.64
C MET A 1 -64.23 -9.84 -35.33
N SER A 2 -65.07 -8.80 -35.43
CA SER A 2 -64.97 -7.49 -34.73
C SER A 2 -63.75 -6.60 -35.01
N GLY A 3 -63.85 -5.28 -35.18
CA GLY A 3 -64.94 -4.36 -34.88
C GLY A 3 -64.32 -3.03 -34.40
N MET A 4 -64.71 -1.95 -35.08
CA MET A 4 -64.84 -0.55 -34.63
C MET A 4 -63.80 0.12 -33.69
N ARG A 5 -63.20 1.20 -34.23
CA ARG A 5 -63.16 2.61 -33.74
C ARG A 5 -63.05 2.88 -32.22
N ARG A 6 -62.08 3.75 -31.86
CA ARG A 6 -62.24 5.07 -31.15
C ARG A 6 -60.84 5.58 -30.75
N SER A 7 -60.49 6.83 -31.07
CA SER A 7 -60.46 8.00 -30.15
C SER A 7 -59.40 7.81 -29.03
N SER A 8 -58.47 8.70 -28.75
CA SER A 8 -58.57 10.15 -28.63
C SER A 8 -57.18 10.80 -28.63
N VAL A 9 -57.21 12.10 -28.83
CA VAL A 9 -56.13 13.04 -29.12
C VAL A 9 -55.69 13.77 -27.84
N LEU A 10 -54.38 14.07 -27.73
CA LEU A 10 -53.66 15.06 -26.86
C LEU A 10 -53.42 14.67 -25.38
N PRO A 11 -52.31 15.12 -24.72
CA PRO A 11 -51.67 16.45 -24.78
C PRO A 11 -50.18 16.41 -25.19
N GLY A 12 -49.61 17.43 -25.82
CA GLY A 12 -49.39 18.79 -25.27
C GLY A 12 -47.91 18.90 -24.91
N ARG A 13 -47.11 19.48 -25.82
CA ARG A 13 -45.67 19.72 -25.66
C ARG A 13 -45.39 21.05 -24.95
N LEU A 14 -44.13 21.15 -24.49
CA LEU A 14 -43.35 22.35 -24.12
C LEU A 14 -43.57 22.82 -22.68
N ASP A 15 -42.59 23.32 -21.96
CA ASP A 15 -41.13 23.37 -21.97
C ASP A 15 -40.84 24.11 -20.66
N ASP A 16 -39.99 23.59 -19.78
CA ASP A 16 -39.30 24.48 -18.83
C ASP A 16 -38.01 23.78 -18.41
N SER A 17 -36.98 24.04 -19.21
CA SER A 17 -35.62 23.99 -18.73
C SER A 17 -35.41 25.21 -17.86
N ASP A 18 -35.25 25.05 -16.55
CA ASP A 18 -34.28 25.87 -15.82
C ASP A 18 -34.10 25.38 -14.37
N ARG A 19 -32.84 25.08 -14.05
CA ARG A 19 -32.04 25.82 -13.06
C ARG A 19 -31.25 24.89 -12.13
N MET A 20 -29.96 24.86 -12.41
CA MET A 20 -28.86 24.48 -11.52
C MET A 20 -29.16 24.72 -10.04
N ASN A 21 -28.83 23.73 -9.21
CA ASN A 21 -28.11 24.05 -7.99
C ASN A 21 -26.89 23.14 -7.83
N SER A 22 -25.77 23.65 -8.34
CA SER A 22 -24.43 23.25 -7.94
C SER A 22 -24.27 23.61 -6.46
N ALA A 23 -24.15 22.60 -5.60
CA ALA A 23 -23.64 22.81 -4.25
C ALA A 23 -22.73 21.64 -3.89
N THR A 24 -21.46 21.86 -4.25
CA THR A 24 -20.27 21.34 -3.60
C THR A 24 -20.25 19.83 -3.38
N SER A 25 -19.77 19.12 -4.41
CA SER A 25 -18.96 17.93 -4.17
C SER A 25 -17.86 18.32 -3.19
N ASP A 26 -18.06 17.99 -1.92
CA ASP A 26 -17.02 17.93 -0.91
C ASP A 26 -16.05 16.82 -1.33
N HIS A 27 -15.30 17.09 -2.39
CA HIS A 27 -14.01 16.48 -2.61
C HIS A 27 -13.11 17.08 -1.54
N THR A 28 -13.33 16.65 -0.28
CA THR A 28 -12.23 16.51 0.66
C THR A 28 -11.16 15.78 -0.13
N MET A 29 -10.14 16.55 -0.53
CA MET A 29 -8.91 16.04 -1.09
C MET A 29 -8.48 14.93 -0.15
N ARG A 30 -8.63 13.68 -0.59
CA ARG A 30 -8.02 12.53 0.06
C ARG A 30 -6.53 12.80 -0.05
N GLU A 31 -6.00 13.47 0.95
CA GLU A 31 -4.57 13.62 1.17
C GLU A 31 -4.01 12.21 1.08
N ALA A 32 -3.20 11.96 0.04
CA ALA A 32 -2.54 10.68 -0.12
C ALA A 32 -1.83 10.41 1.21
N PRO A 33 -2.06 9.26 1.87
CA PRO A 33 -1.53 9.04 3.21
C PRO A 33 -0.03 9.32 3.15
N ALA A 34 0.40 10.31 3.94
CA ALA A 34 1.79 10.75 4.02
C ALA A 34 2.65 9.50 4.03
N SER A 35 3.40 9.29 2.94
CA SER A 35 4.00 8.00 2.58
C SER A 35 4.53 7.36 3.84
N GLU A 36 3.90 6.27 4.28
CA GLU A 36 4.24 5.57 5.53
C GLU A 36 5.73 5.25 5.48
N GLN A 37 6.53 6.15 6.03
CA GLN A 37 7.97 6.10 5.91
C GLN A 37 8.39 4.98 6.82
N ARG A 38 8.57 3.82 6.20
CA ARG A 38 8.92 2.60 6.90
C ARG A 38 10.13 2.89 7.81
N PRO A 39 10.06 2.52 9.10
CA PRO A 39 11.15 2.76 10.02
C PRO A 39 12.44 2.16 9.46
N ALA A 40 13.52 2.96 9.51
CA ALA A 40 14.84 2.54 9.04
C ALA A 40 15.27 1.30 9.83
N GLN A 41 15.57 0.21 9.11
CA GLN A 41 16.04 -1.02 9.74
C GLN A 41 17.44 -0.81 10.32
N ARG A 42 17.79 -1.56 11.37
CA ARG A 42 19.12 -1.48 12.00
C ARG A 42 19.72 -2.87 12.09
N CYS A 43 21.05 -2.95 11.96
CA CYS A 43 21.77 -4.19 12.17
C CYS A 43 21.68 -4.59 13.64
N VAL A 44 21.31 -5.83 13.94
CA VAL A 44 21.19 -6.30 15.34
C VAL A 44 22.54 -6.39 16.06
N ASP A 45 23.64 -6.60 15.33
CA ASP A 45 24.98 -6.71 15.93
C ASP A 45 25.68 -5.37 16.15
N CYS A 46 25.66 -4.50 15.13
CA CYS A 46 26.45 -3.26 15.13
C CYS A 46 25.59 -1.99 15.14
N SER A 47 24.26 -2.12 15.20
CA SER A 47 23.29 -1.01 15.22
C SER A 47 23.32 -0.04 14.04
N THR A 48 24.17 -0.31 13.03
CA THR A 48 24.28 0.49 11.80
C THR A 48 22.90 0.59 11.15
N PRO A 49 22.46 1.81 10.77
CA PRO A 49 21.20 1.97 10.05
C PRO A 49 21.33 1.43 8.62
N ALA A 50 20.27 0.78 8.15
CA ALA A 50 20.13 0.38 6.77
C ALA A 50 19.98 1.61 5.86
N PRO A 51 20.49 1.55 4.61
CA PRO A 51 20.23 2.58 3.62
C PRO A 51 18.73 2.83 3.45
N LYS A 52 18.35 4.09 3.19
CA LYS A 52 16.96 4.40 2.84
C LYS A 52 16.65 3.78 1.48
N THR A 53 15.71 2.85 1.45
CA THR A 53 15.23 2.22 0.22
C THR A 53 13.71 2.17 0.23
N GLU A 54 13.13 2.13 -0.97
CA GLU A 54 11.68 2.04 -1.16
C GLU A 54 11.13 0.69 -0.65
N THR A 55 11.87 -0.41 -0.87
CA THR A 55 11.45 -1.74 -0.45
C THR A 55 12.56 -2.51 0.27
N ASN A 56 12.17 -3.55 1.02
CA ASN A 56 13.10 -4.52 1.62
C ASN A 56 13.87 -5.35 0.60
N TYR A 57 13.27 -5.62 -0.55
CA TYR A 57 13.91 -6.40 -1.60
C TYR A 57 15.19 -5.71 -2.07
N THR A 58 15.18 -4.39 -2.16
CA THR A 58 16.38 -3.61 -2.49
C THR A 58 17.48 -3.79 -1.45
N LEU A 59 17.16 -3.75 -0.14
CA LEU A 59 18.14 -4.01 0.93
C LEU A 59 18.78 -5.40 0.81
N ILE A 60 17.96 -6.42 0.52
CA ILE A 60 18.41 -7.81 0.45
C ILE A 60 19.18 -8.10 -0.84
N SER A 61 18.98 -7.31 -1.89
CA SER A 61 19.68 -7.46 -3.17
C SER A 61 21.20 -7.41 -3.03
N SER A 62 21.92 -7.90 -4.04
CA SER A 62 23.39 -7.85 -4.09
C SER A 62 23.96 -6.44 -3.97
N ARG A 63 23.20 -5.40 -4.34
CA ARG A 63 23.62 -4.00 -4.26
C ARG A 63 23.93 -3.56 -2.83
N TYR A 64 23.08 -3.92 -1.86
CA TYR A 64 23.25 -3.52 -0.46
C TYR A 64 23.62 -4.69 0.45
N GLY A 65 23.31 -5.93 0.06
CA GLY A 65 23.78 -7.15 0.70
C GLY A 65 23.25 -7.39 2.11
N TRP A 66 22.22 -6.66 2.55
CA TRP A 66 21.62 -6.88 3.87
C TRP A 66 20.93 -8.24 3.89
N ARG A 67 20.81 -8.82 5.08
CA ARG A 67 20.19 -10.12 5.25
C ARG A 67 19.22 -10.10 6.40
N LEU A 68 18.12 -10.82 6.20
CA LEU A 68 17.06 -11.00 7.18
C LEU A 68 17.12 -12.44 7.67
N THR A 69 17.45 -12.62 8.94
CA THR A 69 17.53 -13.93 9.57
C THR A 69 16.31 -14.16 10.44
N ARG A 70 15.69 -15.34 10.29
CA ARG A 70 14.62 -15.80 11.19
C ARG A 70 15.25 -16.39 12.43
N THR A 71 14.90 -15.86 13.59
CA THR A 71 15.34 -16.36 14.91
C THR A 71 14.13 -16.62 15.80
N LEU A 72 14.37 -17.25 16.95
CA LEU A 72 13.38 -17.35 18.02
C LEU A 72 13.85 -16.44 19.15
N ASP A 73 12.93 -15.70 19.76
CA ASP A 73 13.22 -14.98 21.00
C ASP A 73 13.27 -15.94 22.21
N ALA A 74 13.58 -15.40 23.39
CA ALA A 74 13.63 -16.16 24.64
C ALA A 74 12.29 -16.85 25.01
N HIS A 75 11.19 -16.43 24.41
CA HIS A 75 9.85 -17.00 24.61
C HIS A 75 9.44 -17.94 23.46
N GLY A 76 10.37 -18.30 22.56
CA GLY A 76 10.10 -19.16 21.42
C GLY A 76 9.30 -18.49 20.30
N ARG A 77 9.11 -17.17 20.32
CA ARG A 77 8.41 -16.43 19.26
C ARG A 77 9.35 -16.17 18.10
N ARG A 78 8.85 -16.33 16.88
CA ARG A 78 9.62 -16.05 15.65
C ARG A 78 9.88 -14.56 15.54
N MET A 79 11.16 -14.20 15.47
CA MET A 79 11.62 -12.84 15.21
C MET A 79 12.38 -12.75 13.89
N MET A 80 12.39 -11.54 13.34
CA MET A 80 13.10 -11.20 12.12
C MET A 80 14.21 -10.22 12.45
N GLU A 81 15.45 -10.66 12.27
CA GLU A 81 16.64 -9.87 12.58
C GLU A 81 17.34 -9.40 11.30
N TRP A 82 17.59 -8.10 11.21
CA TRP A 82 18.36 -7.52 10.11
C TRP A 82 19.84 -7.49 10.43
N ARG A 83 20.67 -7.86 9.47
CA ARG A 83 22.14 -7.83 9.57
C ARG A 83 22.75 -7.16 8.35
N CYS A 84 23.73 -6.30 8.57
CA CYS A 84 24.54 -5.72 7.49
C CYS A 84 25.44 -6.81 6.87
N PRO A 85 26.00 -6.59 5.66
CA PRO A 85 26.80 -7.60 4.95
C PRO A 85 27.96 -8.15 5.77
N ALA A 86 28.70 -7.26 6.47
CA ALA A 86 29.85 -7.64 7.26
C ALA A 86 29.45 -8.52 8.47
N CYS A 87 28.45 -8.10 9.23
CA CYS A 87 27.98 -8.85 10.40
C CYS A 87 27.31 -10.17 9.99
N TYR A 88 26.59 -10.20 8.88
CA TYR A 88 26.05 -11.45 8.35
C TYR A 88 27.13 -12.44 7.94
N GLY A 89 28.24 -11.97 7.34
CA GLY A 89 29.40 -12.81 7.03
C GLY A 89 29.97 -13.49 8.28
N ARG A 90 30.16 -12.72 9.36
CA ARG A 90 30.59 -13.26 10.67
C ARG A 90 29.58 -14.23 11.27
N TYR A 91 28.29 -13.87 11.22
CA TYR A 91 27.20 -14.71 11.69
C TYR A 91 27.19 -16.07 10.98
N ARG A 92 27.35 -16.10 9.65
CA ARG A 92 27.44 -17.35 8.89
C ARG A 92 28.69 -18.16 9.21
N ALA A 93 29.84 -17.50 9.36
CA ALA A 93 31.08 -18.19 9.71
C ALA A 93 31.00 -18.90 11.07
N SER A 94 30.26 -18.33 12.02
CA SER A 94 30.02 -18.94 13.34
C SER A 94 29.03 -20.12 13.33
N ARG A 95 28.32 -20.33 12.22
CA ARG A 95 27.27 -21.34 12.07
C ARG A 95 27.58 -22.23 10.87
N PRO A 96 28.43 -23.26 11.03
CA PRO A 96 28.56 -24.28 10.01
C PRO A 96 27.18 -24.90 9.76
N LEU A 97 26.82 -24.98 8.49
CA LEU A 97 25.57 -25.58 8.01
C LEU A 97 25.52 -27.08 8.31
#